data_AF-A0A4V1UMJ2-F1
#
_entry.id   AF-A0A4V1UMJ2-F1
#
_cell.length_a   1.000
_cell.length_b   1.000
_cell.length_c   1.000
_cell.angle_alpha   90.00
_cell.angle_beta   90.00
_cell.angle_gamma   90.00
#
_symmetry.space_group_name_H-M   'P 1'
#
loop_
_entity.id
_entity.type
_entity.pdbx_description
1 polymer ?
#
loop_
_entity_poly.entity_id
_entity_poly.type
_entity_poly.pdbx_seq_one_letter_code
_entity_poly.pdbx_strand_id
1 'polypeptide(L)'
;MADAASEARNAARKERQQAGGVMAPAGFSWAVFEFGRNPYFMLIVTYVFPPYFAQYIVGDPVLGQATVSDATAWAGIIGAITAPLLGAMMDKGGKRKPMMAVFIGMLMVSGLMLWFATPGTTDAAGVFHPPVGGLGLYGTMMFL
;
A
#
# COMPACT_ATOMS: atom_id res chain seq x y z
N MET A 1 -29.29 3.48 43.35
CA MET A 1 -29.30 4.33 42.12
C MET A 1 -28.04 5.18 41.96
N ALA A 2 -27.46 5.74 43.02
CA ALA A 2 -26.23 6.55 42.94
C ALA A 2 -24.97 5.75 42.52
N ASP A 3 -24.85 4.47 42.92
CA ASP A 3 -23.68 3.64 42.60
C ASP A 3 -23.60 3.24 41.13
N ALA A 4 -24.70 2.86 40.51
CA ALA A 4 -24.75 2.53 39.07
C ALA A 4 -24.35 3.73 38.19
N ALA A 5 -24.73 4.95 38.60
CA ALA A 5 -24.34 6.18 37.92
C ALA A 5 -22.84 6.53 38.13
N SER A 6 -22.28 6.15 39.28
CA SER A 6 -20.85 6.29 39.59
C SER A 6 -20.01 5.32 38.74
N GLU A 7 -20.43 4.06 38.67
CA GLU A 7 -19.75 3.03 37.88
C GLU A 7 -19.78 3.34 36.38
N ALA A 8 -20.93 3.74 35.85
CA ALA A 8 -21.06 4.15 34.45
C ALA A 8 -20.15 5.34 34.10
N ARG A 9 -20.06 6.33 35.00
CA ARG A 9 -19.17 7.49 34.83
C ARG A 9 -17.69 7.10 34.88
N ASN A 10 -17.31 6.18 35.76
CA ASN A 10 -15.94 5.68 35.87
C ASN A 10 -15.55 4.82 34.66
N ALA A 11 -16.45 3.98 34.16
CA ALA A 11 -16.26 3.20 32.93
C ALA A 11 -16.04 4.12 31.71
N ALA A 12 -16.89 5.14 31.54
CA ALA A 12 -16.74 6.13 30.46
C ALA A 12 -15.43 6.93 30.54
N ARG A 13 -14.96 7.23 31.76
CA ARG A 13 -13.68 7.92 31.99
C ARG A 13 -12.49 7.03 31.63
N LYS A 14 -12.60 5.73 31.92
CA LYS A 14 -11.61 4.70 31.59
C LYS A 14 -11.53 4.45 30.08
N GLU A 15 -12.67 4.40 29.38
CA GLU A 15 -12.72 4.35 27.91
C GLU A 15 -12.09 5.59 27.27
N ARG A 16 -12.39 6.80 27.76
CA ARG A 16 -11.73 8.03 27.28
C ARG A 16 -10.22 8.06 27.54
N GLN A 17 -9.75 7.44 28.62
CA GLN A 17 -8.32 7.29 28.89
C GLN A 17 -7.66 6.20 28.03
N GLN A 18 -8.40 5.17 27.64
CA GLN A 18 -7.94 4.10 26.73
C GLN A 18 -7.94 4.54 25.26
N ALA A 19 -8.84 5.45 24.87
CA ALA A 19 -8.78 6.19 23.62
C ALA A 19 -7.64 7.22 23.69
N GLY A 20 -6.40 6.74 23.60
CA GLY A 20 -5.21 7.58 23.58
C GLY A 20 -5.39 8.72 22.58
N GLY A 21 -5.27 9.96 23.07
CA GLY A 21 -5.49 11.16 22.25
C GLY A 21 -4.58 11.22 21.03
N VAL A 22 -4.79 12.20 20.15
CA VAL A 22 -4.04 12.36 18.88
C VAL A 22 -2.51 12.35 19.09
N MET A 23 -2.03 12.86 20.22
CA MET A 23 -0.60 12.88 20.59
C MET A 23 -0.11 11.62 21.33
N ALA A 24 -0.97 10.64 21.59
CA ALA A 24 -0.56 9.36 22.16
C ALA A 24 0.29 8.58 21.14
N PRO A 25 1.24 7.73 21.57
CA PRO A 25 2.11 6.98 20.65
C PRO A 25 1.34 6.16 19.60
N ALA A 26 0.17 5.63 19.96
CA ALA A 26 -0.71 4.91 19.04
C ALA A 26 -1.32 5.83 17.97
N GLY A 27 -1.80 7.02 18.37
CA GLY A 27 -2.35 8.01 17.45
C GLY A 27 -1.28 8.57 16.51
N PHE A 28 -0.09 8.86 17.03
CA PHE A 28 1.04 9.31 16.22
C PHE A 28 1.52 8.24 15.23
N SER A 29 1.67 6.99 15.68
CA SER A 29 2.05 5.87 14.79
C SER A 29 1.01 5.66 13.68
N TRP A 30 -0.27 5.80 14.01
CA TRP A 30 -1.36 5.69 13.03
C TRP A 30 -1.34 6.84 12.03
N ALA A 31 -1.12 8.09 12.49
CA ALA A 31 -1.01 9.25 11.62
C ALA A 31 0.17 9.13 10.63
N VAL A 32 1.34 8.67 11.09
CA VAL A 32 2.51 8.43 10.21
C VAL A 32 2.24 7.32 9.19
N PHE A 33 1.59 6.23 9.62
CA PHE A 33 1.17 5.16 8.72
C PHE A 33 0.22 5.67 7.62
N GLU A 34 -0.80 6.44 8.00
CA GLU A 34 -1.77 7.01 7.07
C GLU A 34 -1.12 8.01 6.11
N PHE A 35 -0.19 8.82 6.62
CA PHE A 35 0.57 9.81 5.85
C PHE A 35 1.40 9.16 4.74
N GLY A 36 2.02 8.00 4.99
CA GLY A 36 2.76 7.27 3.95
C GLY A 36 1.83 6.53 2.99
N ARG A 37 0.78 5.89 3.51
CA ARG A 37 -0.12 5.03 2.75
C ARG A 37 -0.94 5.81 1.72
N ASN A 38 -1.52 6.95 2.10
CA ASN A 38 -2.44 7.69 1.22
C ASN A 38 -1.79 8.22 -0.05
N PRO A 39 -0.64 8.93 0.00
CA PRO A 39 0.06 9.37 -1.19
C PRO A 39 0.55 8.20 -2.05
N TYR A 40 1.01 7.11 -1.43
CA TYR A 40 1.40 5.92 -2.18
C TYR A 40 0.23 5.38 -3.00
N PHE A 41 -0.94 5.18 -2.39
CA PHE A 41 -2.11 4.67 -3.11
C PHE A 41 -2.58 5.65 -4.19
N MET A 42 -2.75 6.93 -3.86
CA MET A 42 -3.22 7.93 -4.81
C MET A 42 -2.23 8.15 -5.96
N LEU A 43 -0.97 8.47 -5.65
CA LEU A 43 0.00 8.86 -6.67
C LEU A 43 0.58 7.65 -7.37
N ILE A 44 1.05 6.66 -6.63
CA ILE A 44 1.71 5.51 -7.23
C ILE A 44 0.68 4.56 -7.83
N VAL A 45 -0.32 4.12 -7.09
CA VAL A 45 -1.23 3.08 -7.62
C VAL A 45 -2.19 3.63 -8.67
N THR A 46 -2.67 4.87 -8.52
CA THR A 46 -3.77 5.36 -9.38
C THR A 46 -3.42 6.47 -10.37
N TYR A 47 -2.59 7.47 -10.02
CA TYR A 47 -2.50 8.69 -10.84
C TYR A 47 -1.22 8.86 -11.66
N VAL A 48 -0.06 8.50 -11.11
CA VAL A 48 1.25 8.86 -11.68
C VAL A 48 1.94 7.66 -12.31
N PHE A 49 2.01 6.54 -11.60
CA PHE A 49 2.75 5.38 -12.12
C PHE A 49 2.05 4.66 -13.29
N PRO A 50 0.71 4.45 -13.30
CA PRO A 50 0.04 3.80 -14.43
C PRO A 50 0.30 4.48 -15.79
N PRO A 51 0.13 5.82 -15.94
CA PRO A 51 0.45 6.47 -17.21
C PRO A 51 1.95 6.47 -17.49
N TYR A 52 2.80 6.63 -16.46
CA TYR A 52 4.26 6.55 -16.62
C TYR A 52 4.70 5.19 -17.18
N PHE A 53 4.19 4.10 -16.60
CA PHE A 53 4.48 2.74 -17.02
C PHE A 53 4.05 2.50 -18.47
N ALA A 54 2.82 2.88 -18.82
CA ALA A 54 2.31 2.67 -20.16
C ALA A 54 3.12 3.46 -21.22
N GLN A 55 3.49 4.70 -20.91
CA GLN A 55 4.18 5.58 -21.86
C GLN A 55 5.68 5.32 -21.96
N TYR A 56 6.36 5.13 -20.83
CA TYR A 56 7.82 5.19 -20.78
C TYR A 56 8.48 3.84 -20.51
N ILE A 57 7.75 2.85 -20.01
CA ILE A 57 8.29 1.50 -19.76
C ILE A 57 7.84 0.53 -20.85
N VAL A 58 6.56 0.56 -21.21
CA VAL A 58 6.01 -0.29 -22.27
C VAL A 58 6.16 0.36 -23.65
N GLY A 59 6.05 1.69 -23.73
CA GLY A 59 6.15 2.43 -25.00
C GLY A 59 4.89 2.33 -25.88
N ASP A 60 3.85 1.63 -25.41
CA ASP A 60 2.55 1.50 -26.05
C ASP A 60 1.45 1.80 -25.01
N PRO A 61 0.69 2.90 -25.17
CA PRO A 61 -0.37 3.26 -24.23
C PRO A 61 -1.47 2.22 -24.07
N VAL A 62 -1.82 1.48 -25.13
CA VAL A 62 -2.91 0.49 -25.11
C VAL A 62 -2.44 -0.78 -24.41
N LEU A 63 -1.30 -1.33 -24.83
CA LEU A 63 -0.72 -2.52 -24.19
C LEU A 63 -0.31 -2.25 -22.74
N GLY A 64 0.22 -1.07 -22.46
CA GLY A 64 0.61 -0.65 -21.12
C GLY A 64 -0.59 -0.54 -20.18
N GLN A 65 -1.70 0.07 -20.64
CA GLN A 65 -2.93 0.13 -19.85
C GLN A 65 -3.57 -1.25 -19.64
N ALA A 66 -3.57 -2.12 -20.65
CA ALA A 66 -4.05 -3.49 -20.49
C ALA A 66 -3.24 -4.24 -19.42
N THR A 67 -1.91 -4.09 -19.44
CA THR A 67 -1.01 -4.71 -18.48
C THR A 67 -1.25 -4.23 -17.04
N VAL A 68 -1.44 -2.92 -16.84
CA VAL A 68 -1.78 -2.35 -15.52
C VAL A 68 -3.14 -2.82 -15.03
N SER A 69 -4.13 -2.93 -15.94
CA SER A 69 -5.45 -3.45 -15.60
C SER A 69 -5.40 -4.92 -15.19
N ASP A 70 -4.66 -5.75 -15.92
CA ASP A 70 -4.49 -7.18 -15.62
C ASP A 70 -3.85 -7.38 -14.25
N ALA A 71 -2.81 -6.60 -13.95
CA ALA A 71 -2.18 -6.60 -12.63
C ALA A 71 -3.13 -6.21 -11.50
N THR A 72 -3.90 -5.14 -11.71
CA THR A 72 -4.89 -4.69 -10.73
C THR A 72 -5.95 -5.78 -10.49
N ALA A 73 -6.35 -6.51 -11.53
CA ALA A 73 -7.26 -7.63 -11.41
C ALA A 73 -6.65 -8.77 -10.59
N TRP A 74 -5.40 -9.16 -10.85
CA TRP A 74 -4.69 -10.18 -10.08
C TRP A 74 -4.49 -9.78 -8.62
N ALA A 75 -4.12 -8.52 -8.35
CA ALA A 75 -4.02 -7.99 -7.00
C ALA A 75 -5.37 -8.09 -6.26
N GLY A 76 -6.49 -7.81 -6.95
CA GLY A 76 -7.83 -7.98 -6.43
C GLY A 76 -8.18 -9.44 -6.10
N ILE A 77 -7.83 -10.38 -6.98
CA ILE A 77 -8.05 -11.82 -6.77
C ILE A 77 -7.23 -12.33 -5.57
N ILE A 78 -5.94 -11.98 -5.51
CA ILE A 78 -5.06 -12.35 -4.39
C ILE A 78 -5.62 -11.75 -3.10
N GLY A 79 -6.06 -10.49 -3.13
CA GLY A 79 -6.72 -9.82 -2.02
C GLY A 79 -7.97 -10.57 -1.56
N ALA A 80 -8.85 -10.97 -2.48
CA ALA A 80 -10.08 -11.70 -2.16
C ALA A 80 -9.81 -13.07 -1.51
N ILE A 81 -8.78 -13.79 -1.95
CA ILE A 81 -8.38 -15.08 -1.37
C ILE A 81 -7.74 -14.89 0.00
N THR A 82 -6.96 -13.82 0.18
CA THR A 82 -6.19 -13.59 1.41
C THR A 82 -7.03 -12.91 2.51
N ALA A 83 -8.10 -12.19 2.14
CA ALA A 83 -8.96 -11.44 3.06
C ALA A 83 -9.57 -12.32 4.18
N PRO A 84 -10.13 -13.52 3.93
CA PRO A 84 -10.64 -14.39 4.98
C PRO A 84 -9.56 -14.82 5.99
N LEU A 85 -8.35 -15.12 5.50
CA LEU A 85 -7.23 -15.55 6.35
C LEU A 85 -6.78 -14.41 7.27
N LEU A 86 -6.58 -13.22 6.69
CA LEU A 86 -6.14 -12.04 7.43
C LEU A 86 -7.22 -11.55 8.41
N GLY A 87 -8.49 -11.58 8.00
CA GLY A 87 -9.62 -11.25 8.87
C GLY A 87 -9.67 -12.16 10.08
N ALA A 88 -9.61 -13.48 9.88
CA ALA A 88 -9.60 -14.45 10.97
C ALA A 88 -8.39 -14.29 11.92
N MET A 89 -7.23 -13.87 11.41
CA MET A 89 -6.06 -13.57 12.24
C MET A 89 -6.24 -12.29 13.06
N MET A 90 -6.91 -11.27 12.52
CA MET A 90 -7.19 -10.00 13.22
C MET A 90 -8.26 -10.18 14.32
N ASP A 91 -9.25 -11.05 14.09
CA ASP A 91 -10.33 -11.36 15.04
C ASP A 91 -9.83 -12.12 16.27
N LYS A 92 -8.79 -12.95 16.13
CA LYS A 92 -8.21 -13.72 17.24
C LYS A 92 -7.47 -12.86 18.29
N GLY A 93 -7.45 -11.54 18.16
CA GLY A 93 -6.93 -10.63 19.20
C GLY A 93 -5.44 -10.80 19.52
N GLY A 94 -4.69 -11.55 18.71
CA GLY A 94 -3.26 -11.81 18.91
C GLY A 94 -2.37 -10.57 18.75
N LYS A 95 -1.05 -10.75 18.75
CA LYS A 95 -0.08 -9.65 18.56
C LYS A 95 -0.29 -9.03 17.17
N ARG A 96 -1.09 -7.97 17.08
CA ARG A 96 -1.43 -7.25 15.84
C ARG A 96 -0.24 -6.51 15.22
N LYS A 97 0.79 -6.22 16.05
CA LYS A 97 1.99 -5.46 15.69
C LYS A 97 2.85 -6.09 14.58
N PRO A 98 3.20 -7.40 14.58
CA PRO A 98 3.95 -8.01 13.48
C PRO A 98 3.21 -8.01 12.14
N MET A 99 1.89 -8.23 12.10
CA MET A 99 1.12 -8.20 10.84
C MET A 99 1.18 -6.82 10.18
N MET A 100 0.96 -5.75 10.95
CA MET A 100 1.12 -4.38 10.45
C MET A 100 2.54 -4.11 9.94
N ALA A 101 3.58 -4.63 10.62
CA ALA A 101 4.96 -4.48 10.17
C ALA A 101 5.22 -5.17 8.83
N VAL A 102 4.59 -6.32 8.55
CA VAL A 102 4.69 -7.00 7.24
C VAL A 102 4.09 -6.14 6.14
N PHE A 103 2.87 -5.61 6.32
CA PHE A 103 2.24 -4.78 5.30
C PHE A 103 3.00 -3.47 5.06
N ILE A 104 3.48 -2.83 6.12
CA ILE A 104 4.33 -1.63 6.01
C ILE A 104 5.64 -1.98 5.29
N GLY A 105 6.28 -3.09 5.65
CA GLY A 105 7.50 -3.55 5.00
C GLY A 105 7.30 -3.81 3.52
N MET A 106 6.19 -4.45 3.15
CA MET A 106 5.81 -4.67 1.75
C MET A 106 5.62 -3.34 1.00
N LEU A 107 4.89 -2.39 1.58
CA LEU A 107 4.65 -1.07 0.99
C LEU A 107 5.95 -0.26 0.82
N MET A 108 6.86 -0.35 1.79
CA MET A 108 8.20 0.25 1.73
C MET A 108 9.07 -0.39 0.66
N VAL A 109 9.11 -1.72 0.60
CA VAL A 109 9.89 -2.45 -0.42
C VAL A 109 9.38 -2.11 -1.81
N SER A 110 8.07 -2.12 -2.03
CA SER A 110 7.48 -1.67 -3.30
C SER A 110 7.91 -0.24 -3.61
N GLY A 111 7.71 0.72 -2.69
CA GLY A 111 8.14 2.11 -2.89
C GLY A 111 9.62 2.26 -3.25
N LEU A 112 10.51 1.48 -2.62
CA LEU A 112 11.94 1.48 -2.93
C LEU A 112 12.25 0.85 -4.30
N MET A 113 11.52 -0.18 -4.71
CA MET A 113 11.72 -0.83 -6.02
C MET A 113 11.38 0.11 -7.18
N LEU A 114 10.47 1.07 -6.99
CA LEU A 114 10.18 2.11 -8.01
C LEU A 114 11.39 2.97 -8.36
N TRP A 115 12.35 3.13 -7.45
CA TRP A 115 13.58 3.87 -7.74
C TRP A 115 14.30 3.34 -8.97
N PHE A 116 14.16 2.04 -9.22
CA PHE A 116 14.78 1.39 -10.36
C PHE A 116 13.92 1.39 -11.61
N ALA A 117 12.67 1.83 -11.56
CA ALA A 117 11.78 1.90 -12.72
C ALA A 117 12.25 2.99 -13.69
N THR A 118 13.25 2.68 -14.50
CA THR A 118 13.82 3.58 -15.51
C THR A 118 13.04 3.50 -16.83
N PRO A 119 12.95 4.61 -17.59
CA PRO A 119 12.30 4.60 -18.89
C PRO A 119 13.09 3.74 -19.89
N GLY A 120 12.39 3.16 -20.86
CA GLY A 120 12.98 2.55 -22.03
C GLY A 120 13.66 3.59 -22.93
N THR A 121 14.49 3.13 -23.85
CA THR A 121 15.28 3.99 -24.74
C THR A 121 14.76 3.88 -26.17
N THR A 122 14.65 5.01 -26.86
CA THR A 122 14.37 5.02 -28.30
C THR A 122 15.68 5.08 -29.06
N ASP A 123 15.88 4.20 -30.03
CA ASP A 123 17.07 4.23 -30.88
C ASP A 123 17.01 5.34 -31.94
N ALA A 124 18.10 5.51 -32.69
CA ALA A 124 18.18 6.50 -33.76
C ALA A 124 17.18 6.26 -34.91
N ALA A 125 16.61 5.06 -35.02
CA ALA A 125 15.58 4.72 -36.00
C ALA A 125 14.15 4.98 -35.46
N GLY A 126 14.00 5.44 -34.22
CA GLY A 126 12.71 5.70 -33.59
C GLY A 126 12.06 4.46 -32.97
N VAL A 127 12.76 3.32 -32.89
CA VAL A 127 12.23 2.10 -32.29
C VAL A 127 12.40 2.17 -30.77
N PHE A 128 11.31 1.93 -30.05
CA PHE A 128 11.34 1.85 -28.58
C PHE A 128 11.91 0.52 -28.13
N HIS A 129 12.90 0.58 -27.24
CA HIS A 129 13.49 -0.57 -26.57
C HIS A 129 13.09 -0.51 -25.09
N PRO A 130 12.34 -1.51 -24.58
CA PRO A 130 11.97 -1.54 -23.18
C PRO A 130 13.23 -1.68 -22.30
N PRO A 131 13.14 -1.37 -20.99
CA PRO A 131 14.26 -1.54 -20.07
C PRO A 131 14.64 -3.03 -19.94
N VAL A 132 15.67 -3.48 -20.67
CA VAL A 132 16.07 -4.89 -20.76
C VAL A 132 17.18 -5.29 -19.77
N GLY A 133 17.64 -4.40 -18.88
CA GLY A 133 18.74 -4.68 -17.97
C GLY A 133 18.72 -3.89 -16.65
N GLY A 134 19.37 -4.45 -15.63
CA GLY A 134 19.57 -3.84 -14.32
C GLY A 134 18.42 -4.02 -13.33
N LEU A 135 18.50 -3.32 -12.19
CA LEU A 135 17.47 -3.34 -11.14
C LEU A 135 16.10 -2.84 -11.64
N GLY A 136 16.04 -2.18 -12.81
CA GLY A 136 14.80 -1.66 -13.40
C GLY A 136 13.88 -2.68 -14.04
N LEU A 137 14.39 -3.86 -14.39
CA LEU A 137 13.54 -5.00 -14.73
C LEU A 137 12.74 -5.46 -13.49
N TYR A 138 13.37 -5.46 -12.33
CA TYR A 138 12.73 -5.88 -11.08
C TYR A 138 11.75 -4.81 -10.57
N GLY A 139 12.08 -3.51 -10.71
CA GLY A 139 11.18 -2.41 -10.34
C GLY A 139 9.89 -2.35 -11.17
N THR A 140 9.93 -2.78 -12.43
CA THR A 140 8.77 -2.77 -13.33
C THR A 140 7.88 -4.01 -13.20
N MET A 141 8.45 -5.17 -12.82
CA MET A 141 7.69 -6.42 -12.65
C MET A 141 7.10 -6.63 -11.24
N MET A 142 7.64 -5.97 -10.20
CA MET A 142 7.16 -6.15 -8.82
C MET A 142 5.93 -5.30 -8.45
N PHE A 143 5.46 -4.46 -9.37
CA PHE A 143 4.31 -3.56 -9.17
C PHE A 143 3.01 -4.05 -9.78
N LEU A 144 3.06 -5.18 -10.47
CA LEU A 144 1.92 -5.86 -11.04
C LEU A 144 1.60 -7.11 -10.22
#